data_AF-A0A357LZ50-F1
#
_entry.id   AF-A0A357LZ50-F1
#
_cell.length_a   1.000
_cell.length_b   1.000
_cell.length_c   1.000
_cell.angle_alpha   90.00
_cell.angle_beta   90.00
_cell.angle_gamma   90.00
#
_symmetry.space_group_name_H-M   'P 1'
#
loop_
_entity.id
_entity.type
_entity.pdbx_description
1 polymer ?
#
loop_
_entity_poly.entity_id
_entity_poly.type
_entity_poly.pdbx_seq_one_letter_code
_entity_poly.pdbx_strand_id
1 'polypeptide(L)' 'MSIWFQTPDIVAANRQMENTACSHLGIEITEIGDDWVKGTM' A
#
# COMPACT_ATOMS: atom_id res chain seq x y z
N MET A 1 -14.21 -11.03 6.90
CA MET A 1 -13.20 -11.46 7.90
C MET A 1 -11.87 -11.26 7.20
N SER A 2 -11.13 -10.23 7.58
CA SER A 2 -9.94 -9.80 6.83
C SER A 2 -8.72 -10.64 7.14
N ILE A 3 -7.78 -10.72 6.20
CA ILE A 3 -6.48 -11.39 6.41
C ILE A 3 -5.50 -10.56 7.24
N TRP A 4 -5.82 -9.28 7.45
CA TRP A 4 -4.93 -8.31 8.07
C TRP A 4 -4.81 -8.50 9.57
N PHE A 5 -3.58 -8.52 10.08
CA PHE A 5 -3.29 -8.54 11.52
C PHE A 5 -3.52 -7.18 12.20
N GLN A 6 -3.47 -6.09 11.41
CA GLN A 6 -3.75 -4.72 11.83
C GLN A 6 -4.52 -4.02 10.73
N THR A 7 -5.37 -3.04 11.07
CA THR A 7 -6.13 -2.28 10.08
C THR A 7 -5.18 -1.58 9.12
N PRO A 8 -5.19 -1.91 7.82
CA PRO A 8 -4.29 -1.30 6.86
C PRO A 8 -4.72 0.13 6.55
N ASP A 9 -3.75 1.03 6.43
CA ASP A 9 -3.94 2.43 6.07
C ASP A 9 -3.11 2.75 4.83
N ILE A 10 -3.79 3.15 3.75
CA ILE A 10 -3.19 3.49 2.45
C ILE A 10 -2.18 4.62 2.60
N VAL A 11 -2.49 5.64 3.41
CA VAL A 11 -1.62 6.81 3.57
C VAL A 11 -0.32 6.40 4.27
N ALA A 12 -0.45 5.63 5.36
CA ALA A 12 0.71 5.11 6.08
C ALA A 12 1.53 4.12 5.23
N ALA A 13 0.88 3.33 4.37
CA ALA A 13 1.56 2.38 3.48
C ALA A 13 2.37 3.10 2.39
N ASN A 14 1.77 4.11 1.72
CA ASN A 14 2.48 4.92 0.74
C ASN A 14 3.64 5.69 1.37
N ARG A 15 3.46 6.26 2.57
CA ARG A 15 4.53 6.96 3.28
C ARG A 15 5.71 6.07 3.63
N GLN A 16 5.47 4.80 3.95
CA GLN A 16 6.54 3.82 4.22
C GLN A 16 7.38 3.49 2.97
N MET A 17 6.84 3.72 1.78
CA MET A 17 7.54 3.50 0.51
C MET A 17 8.31 4.73 0.02
N GLU A 18 8.19 5.88 0.70
CA GLU A 18 8.92 7.10 0.34
C GLU A 18 10.45 6.90 0.39
N ASN A 19 11.17 7.46 -0.58
CA ASN A 19 12.63 7.35 -0.74
C ASN A 19 13.14 5.91 -0.97
N THR A 20 12.26 5.02 -1.43
CA THR A 20 12.63 3.67 -1.91
C THR A 20 12.53 3.57 -3.43
N ALA A 21 12.97 2.44 -3.99
CA ALA A 21 12.77 2.13 -5.40
C ALA A 21 11.29 2.21 -5.82
N CYS A 22 10.34 1.88 -4.94
CA CYS A 22 8.91 1.99 -5.22
C CYS A 22 8.51 3.43 -5.55
N SER A 23 8.93 4.40 -4.72
CA SER A 23 8.66 5.82 -4.99
C SER A 23 9.36 6.34 -6.24
N HIS A 24 10.56 5.83 -6.54
CA HIS A 24 11.30 6.22 -7.74
C HIS A 24 10.67 5.68 -9.04
N LEU A 25 10.02 4.52 -8.95
CA LEU A 25 9.33 3.87 -10.06
C LEU A 25 7.88 4.32 -10.22
N GLY A 26 7.38 5.25 -9.39
CA GLY A 26 6.00 5.74 -9.47
C GLY A 26 4.96 4.82 -8.81
N ILE A 27 5.39 3.84 -8.00
CA ILE A 27 4.47 2.88 -7.39
C ILE A 27 3.65 3.53 -6.28
N GLU A 28 2.33 3.42 -6.38
CA GLU A 28 1.36 3.94 -5.40
C GLU A 28 0.29 2.90 -5.08
N ILE A 29 0.02 2.67 -3.79
CA ILE A 29 -1.11 1.86 -3.33
C ILE A 29 -2.37 2.72 -3.45
N THR A 30 -3.37 2.21 -4.17
CA THR A 30 -4.61 2.93 -4.47
C THR A 30 -5.82 2.36 -3.74
N GLU A 31 -5.80 1.07 -3.38
CA GLU A 31 -6.94 0.39 -2.78
C GLU A 31 -6.50 -0.81 -1.93
N ILE A 32 -7.18 -1.03 -0.81
CA ILE A 32 -6.96 -2.17 0.07
C ILE A 32 -8.31 -2.83 0.37
N GLY A 33 -8.46 -4.08 -0.01
CA GLY A 33 -9.61 -4.91 0.32
C GLY A 33 -9.38 -5.76 1.57
N ASP A 34 -10.34 -6.60 1.92
CA ASP A 34 -10.27 -7.46 3.12
C ASP A 34 -9.16 -8.53 3.03
N ASP A 35 -8.79 -8.93 1.81
CA ASP A 35 -7.86 -10.02 1.52
C ASP A 35 -6.88 -9.72 0.36
N TRP A 36 -6.79 -8.46 -0.08
CA TRP A 36 -5.93 -8.05 -1.19
C TRP A 36 -5.51 -6.59 -1.12
N VAL A 37 -4.47 -6.22 -1.86
CA VAL A 37 -4.01 -4.84 -2.06
C VAL A 37 -3.83 -4.55 -3.55
N LYS A 38 -4.12 -3.33 -4.00
CA LYS A 38 -3.90 -2.89 -5.39
C LYS A 38 -3.05 -1.63 -5.40
N GLY A 39 -2.08 -1.62 -6.31
CA GLY A 39 -1.27 -0.46 -6.62
C GLY A 39 -1.16 -0.22 -8.12
N THR A 40 -0.72 0.98 -8.46
CA THR A 40 -0.31 1.36 -9.82
C THR A 40 1.21 1.61 -9.85
N MET A 41 1.78 1.70 -11.05
CA MET A 41 3.20 1.94 -11.33
C MET A 41 3.32 2.96 -12.46
#